data_AF-A0A941DRW4-F1
#
_entry.id   AF-A0A941DRW4-F1
#
_cell.length_a   1.000
_cell.length_b   1.000
_cell.length_c   1.000
_cell.angle_alpha   90.00
_cell.angle_beta   90.00
_cell.angle_gamma   90.00
#
_symmetry.space_group_name_H-M   'P 1'
#
loop_
_entity.id
_entity.type
_entity.pdbx_description
1 polymer ?
#
loop_
_entity_poly.entity_id
_entity_poly.type
_entity_poly.pdbx_seq_one_letter_code
_entity_poly.pdbx_strand_id
1 'polypeptide(L)' 'MTQLEHFLNRAEQVLARLEALLPAATPVPDWALGSAFRWRKRGGVGYLQVVRHPATIRLDDLCNIAAQKKQ' A
#
# COMPACT_ATOMS: atom_id res chain seq x y z
N MET A 1 -13.90 40.81 16.65
CA MET A 1 -13.57 39.73 15.70
C MET A 1 -14.05 40.15 14.32
N THR A 2 -13.17 40.18 13.33
CA THR A 2 -13.47 40.65 11.97
C THR A 2 -14.22 39.58 11.16
N GLN A 3 -14.92 39.99 10.09
CA GLN A 3 -15.58 39.04 9.18
C GLN A 3 -14.58 38.03 8.57
N LEU A 4 -13.33 38.47 8.35
CA LEU A 4 -12.26 37.60 7.87
C LEU A 4 -11.90 36.52 8.89
N GLU A 5 -11.78 36.87 10.18
CA GLU A 5 -11.48 35.90 11.25
C GLU A 5 -12.57 34.82 11.38
N HIS A 6 -13.85 35.20 11.28
CA HIS A 6 -14.95 34.24 11.28
C HIS A 6 -14.91 33.29 10.07
N PHE A 7 -14.58 33.82 8.90
CA PHE A 7 -14.43 33.02 7.69
C PHE A 7 -13.27 32.02 7.82
N LEU A 8 -12.10 32.46 8.28
CA LEU A 8 -10.93 31.61 8.46
C LEU A 8 -11.20 30.48 9.46
N ASN A 9 -11.80 30.78 10.61
CA ASN A 9 -12.16 29.76 11.59
C ASN A 9 -13.12 28.70 11.01
N ARG A 10 -14.08 29.12 10.19
CA ARG A 10 -15.00 28.17 9.54
C ARG A 10 -14.29 27.34 8.48
N ALA A 11 -13.37 27.94 7.72
CA ALA A 11 -12.55 27.23 6.74
C ALA A 11 -11.67 26.17 7.42
N GLU A 12 -11.00 26.51 8.53
CA GLU A 12 -10.20 25.57 9.33
C GLU A 12 -11.03 24.39 9.84
N GLN A 13 -12.24 24.65 10.35
CA GLN A 13 -13.13 23.58 10.80
C GLN A 13 -13.57 22.65 9.66
N VAL A 14 -13.71 23.17 8.44
CA VAL A 14 -14.01 22.35 7.27
C VAL A 14 -12.79 21.53 6.85
N LEU A 15 -11.61 22.13 6.82
CA LEU A 15 -10.36 21.43 6.52
C LEU A 15 -10.10 20.28 7.50
N ALA A 16 -10.28 20.50 8.80
CA ALA A 16 -10.11 19.45 9.81
C ALA A 16 -11.06 18.25 9.60
N ARG A 17 -12.30 18.51 9.17
CA ARG A 17 -13.25 17.43 8.83
C ARG A 17 -12.87 16.72 7.55
N LEU A 18 -12.35 17.44 6.55
CA LEU A 18 -11.89 16.86 5.30
C LEU A 18 -10.66 15.97 5.52
N GLU A 19 -9.71 16.41 6.34
CA GLU A 19 -8.54 15.62 6.73
C GLU A 19 -8.94 14.29 7.38
N ALA A 20 -9.96 14.30 8.24
CA ALA A 20 -10.49 13.08 8.87
C ALA A 20 -11.14 12.10 7.89
N LEU A 21 -11.53 12.56 6.69
CA LEU A 21 -12.08 11.72 5.62
C LEU A 21 -11.00 11.17 4.69
N LEU A 22 -9.78 11.68 4.75
CA LEU A 22 -8.69 11.19 3.91
C LEU A 22 -8.33 9.75 4.33
N PRO A 23 -8.11 8.85 3.36
CA PRO A 23 -7.63 7.51 3.67
C PRO A 23 -6.26 7.60 4.35
N ALA A 24 -6.03 6.74 5.34
CA ALA A 24 -4.76 6.64 6.02
C ALA A 24 -3.61 6.49 5.01
N ALA A 25 -2.51 7.21 5.26
CA ALA A 25 -1.32 7.13 4.43
C ALA A 25 -0.90 5.66 4.28
N THR A 26 -0.48 5.31 3.08
CA THR A 26 0.02 3.96 2.83
C THR A 26 1.29 3.77 3.65
N PRO A 27 1.35 2.76 4.55
CA PRO A 27 2.55 2.52 5.33
C PRO A 27 3.69 2.12 4.39
N VAL A 28 4.89 2.62 4.67
CA VAL A 28 6.11 2.15 3.99
C VAL A 28 6.25 0.65 4.27
N PRO A 29 6.42 -0.20 3.25
CA PRO A 29 6.58 -1.62 3.47
C PRO A 29 7.87 -1.88 4.25
N ASP A 30 7.75 -2.60 5.37
CA ASP A 30 8.91 -3.14 6.06
C ASP A 30 9.43 -4.34 5.27
N TRP A 31 10.58 -4.12 4.63
CA TRP A 31 11.26 -5.10 3.80
C TRP A 31 11.78 -6.30 4.59
N ALA A 32 11.89 -6.20 5.92
CA ALA A 32 12.31 -7.31 6.77
C ALA A 32 11.18 -8.34 7.02
N LEU A 33 9.91 -7.99 6.72
CA LEU A 33 8.76 -8.86 7.01
C LEU A 33 8.62 -10.06 6.04
N GLY A 34 9.38 -10.10 4.95
CA GLY A 34 9.34 -11.23 4.03
C GLY A 34 10.18 -11.04 2.77
N SER A 35 10.36 -12.12 2.02
CA SER A 35 11.13 -12.15 0.78
C SER A 35 10.30 -11.86 -0.48
N ALA A 36 8.97 -11.73 -0.35
CA ALA A 36 8.06 -11.50 -1.47
C ALA A 36 6.95 -10.51 -1.12
N PHE A 37 6.61 -9.65 -2.08
CA PHE A 37 5.62 -8.59 -1.94
C PHE A 37 4.67 -8.58 -3.15
N ARG A 38 3.40 -8.27 -2.90
CA ARG A 38 2.35 -8.16 -3.91
C ARG A 38 1.86 -6.72 -4.01
N TRP A 39 1.81 -6.19 -5.22
CA TRP A 39 1.18 -4.90 -5.48
C TRP A 39 -0.34 -4.98 -5.33
N ARG A 40 -0.89 -4.06 -4.54
CA ARG A 40 -2.33 -3.92 -4.28
C ARG A 40 -2.72 -2.45 -4.42
N LYS A 41 -4.02 -2.20 -4.65
CA LYS A 41 -4.57 -0.83 -4.70
C LYS A 41 -5.68 -0.68 -3.67
N ARG A 42 -5.70 0.46 -2.97
CA ARG A 42 -6.78 0.87 -2.05
C ARG A 42 -7.02 2.37 -2.26
N GLY A 43 -8.26 2.75 -2.56
CA GLY A 43 -8.61 4.17 -2.77
C GLY A 43 -7.79 4.88 -3.85
N GLY A 44 -7.44 4.17 -4.95
CA GLY A 44 -6.62 4.71 -6.03
C GLY A 44 -5.11 4.72 -5.77
N VAL A 45 -4.68 4.55 -4.52
CA VAL A 45 -3.26 4.49 -4.14
C VAL A 45 -2.77 3.03 -4.13
N GLY A 46 -1.59 2.82 -4.68
CA GLY A 46 -0.96 1.51 -4.72
C GLY A 46 -0.01 1.28 -3.54
N TYR A 47 0.07 0.03 -3.08
CA TYR A 47 0.93 -0.35 -1.97
C TYR A 47 1.48 -1.77 -2.12
N LEU A 48 2.61 -2.02 -1.47
CA LEU A 48 3.22 -3.35 -1.41
C LEU A 48 2.76 -4.07 -0.14
N GLN A 49 2.10 -5.21 -0.32
CA GLN A 49 1.69 -6.08 0.76
C GLN A 49 2.62 -7.29 0.83
N VAL A 50 3.18 -7.59 2.00
CA VAL A 50 4.00 -8.78 2.21
C VAL A 50 3.20 -10.06 1.93
N VAL A 51 3.81 -11.00 1.21
CA VAL A 51 3.24 -12.34 0.98
C VAL A 51 3.63 -13.23 2.17
N ARG A 52 2.73 -13.35 3.15
CA ARG A 52 3.00 -14.11 4.39
C ARG A 52 3.19 -15.61 4.17
N HIS A 53 2.53 -16.17 3.15
CA HIS A 53 2.59 -17.58 2.80
C HIS A 53 2.96 -17.72 1.33
N PRO A 54 4.26 -17.61 0.99
CA PRO A 54 4.70 -17.87 -0.38
C PRO A 54 4.44 -19.33 -0.75
N ALA A 55 4.09 -19.58 -2.01
CA ALA A 55 3.96 -20.95 -2.50
C ALA A 55 5.33 -21.64 -2.49
N THR A 56 5.39 -22.82 -1.88
CA THR A 56 6.62 -23.61 -1.77
C THR A 56 6.81 -24.50 -3.00
N ILE A 57 6.81 -23.89 -4.20
CA ILE A 57 7.07 -24.61 -5.45
C ILE A 57 8.58 -24.79 -5.57
N ARG A 58 9.04 -26.03 -5.65
CA ARG A 58 10.45 -26.35 -5.88
C ARG A 58 10.75 -26.28 -7.37
N LEU A 59 12.03 -26.08 -7.71
CA LEU A 59 12.47 -26.14 -9.10
C LEU A 59 12.08 -27.49 -9.75
N ASP A 60 12.18 -28.59 -8.99
CA ASP A 60 11.85 -29.93 -9.46
C ASP A 60 10.37 -30.10 -9.84
N ASP A 61 9.47 -29.39 -9.16
CA ASP A 61 8.01 -29.45 -9.39
C ASP A 61 7.60 -28.83 -10.74
N LEU A 62 8.50 -28.07 -11.39
CA LEU A 62 8.20 -27.41 -12.64
C LEU A 62 8.24 -28.39 -13.83
N CYS A 63 7.08 -28.59 -14.45
CA CYS A 63 6.91 -29.43 -15.65
C CYS A 63 7.22 -28.65 -16.94
N ASN A 64 7.56 -29.38 -18.02
CA ASN A 64 7.79 -28.84 -19.38
C ASN A 64 8.93 -27.81 -19.54
N ILE A 65 9.83 -27.70 -18.56
CA ILE A 65 10.98 -26.76 -18.59
C ILE A 65 12.34 -27.48 -18.46
N ALA A 66 12.44 -28.71 -18.95
CA ALA A 66 13.62 -29.56 -18.74
C ALA A 66 14.92 -28.98 -19.30
N ALA A 67 14.86 -28.17 -20.37
CA ALA A 67 16.03 -27.52 -20.95
C ALA A 67 16.58 -26.41 -20.03
N GLN A 68 15.70 -25.57 -19.49
CA GLN A 68 16.03 -24.46 -18.61
C GLN A 68 16.60 -24.92 -17.27
N LYS A 69 16.20 -26.11 -16.78
CA LYS A 69 16.76 -26.71 -15.56
C LYS A 69 18.25 -27.08 -15.66
N LYS A 70 18.83 -27.11 -16.87
CA LYS A 70 20.23 -27.50 -17.12
C LYS A 70 21.17 -26.32 -17.39
N GLN A 71 20.68 -25.09 -17.39
CA GLN A 71 21.47 -23.85 -17.55
C GLN A 71 21.90 -23.33 -16.19
#